data_AF-A0A0H5Q324-F1
#
_entry.id   AF-A0A0H5Q324-F1
#
_cell.length_a   1.000
_cell.length_b   1.000
_cell.length_c   1.000
_cell.angle_alpha   90.00
_cell.angle_beta   90.00
_cell.angle_gamma   90.00
#
_symmetry.space_group_name_H-M   'P 1'
#
loop_
_entity.id
_entity.type
_entity.pdbx_description
1 polymer ?
#
loop_
_entity_poly.entity_id
_entity_poly.type
_entity_poly.pdbx_seq_one_letter_code
_entity_poly.pdbx_strand_id
1 'polypeptide(L)'
;MEKLYEENPFLTHFTATVEACTQGKKGYDVLLDQTAFYPEGGGQPYDLGTLGGAQIIEVHEREGRVVHTCDRPLEVSSQVEGEIDWPRRFDLMQHHSGEHIVSGIAHQKWGAENVGFHMGSDVITIDLSVVIDEDQLRELEQEANAYIWADHPISITFPSPEELEKLEYRSKKALTGRALQLLRLELSEEGSL
;
A
#
# COMPACT_ATOMS: atom_id res chain seq x y z
N MET A 1 16.94 -9.55 1.06
CA MET A 1 15.55 -9.97 1.28
C MET A 1 14.72 -9.46 0.11
N GLU A 2 13.97 -10.34 -0.51
CA GLU A 2 13.10 -10.06 -1.65
C GLU A 2 11.68 -9.67 -1.18
N LYS A 3 11.10 -8.62 -1.78
CA LYS A 3 9.81 -8.04 -1.38
C LYS A 3 8.74 -8.43 -2.42
N LEU A 4 8.21 -9.64 -2.31
CA LEU A 4 7.28 -10.24 -3.29
C LEU A 4 6.01 -9.40 -3.50
N TYR A 5 5.58 -8.64 -2.49
CA TYR A 5 4.43 -7.75 -2.57
C TYR A 5 4.63 -6.56 -3.54
N GLU A 6 5.87 -6.19 -3.86
CA GLU A 6 6.17 -5.15 -4.86
C GLU A 6 6.01 -5.68 -6.29
N GLU A 7 6.21 -6.97 -6.50
CA GLU A 7 6.12 -7.63 -7.81
C GLU A 7 4.71 -8.13 -8.10
N ASN A 8 4.06 -8.75 -7.12
CA ASN A 8 2.71 -9.29 -7.25
C ASN A 8 1.90 -9.04 -5.96
N PRO A 9 1.10 -7.96 -5.89
CA PRO A 9 0.31 -7.64 -4.70
C PRO A 9 -0.84 -8.63 -4.44
N PHE A 10 -1.17 -9.49 -5.43
CA PHE A 10 -2.21 -10.52 -5.33
C PHE A 10 -1.66 -11.88 -4.86
N LEU A 11 -0.37 -11.98 -4.56
CA LEU A 11 0.21 -13.20 -4.00
C LEU A 11 -0.30 -13.39 -2.56
N THR A 12 -1.12 -14.43 -2.34
CA THR A 12 -1.71 -14.74 -1.03
C THR A 12 -0.96 -15.81 -0.24
N HIS A 13 -0.15 -16.61 -0.92
CA HIS A 13 0.63 -17.70 -0.34
C HIS A 13 2.05 -17.67 -0.90
N PHE A 14 3.04 -17.93 -0.05
CA PHE A 14 4.45 -18.01 -0.46
C PHE A 14 5.23 -18.93 0.47
N THR A 15 6.44 -19.32 0.05
CA THR A 15 7.40 -20.04 0.89
C THR A 15 8.63 -19.19 1.12
N ALA A 16 9.20 -19.23 2.32
CA ALA A 16 10.40 -18.49 2.66
C ALA A 16 11.29 -19.25 3.64
N THR A 17 12.56 -18.88 3.70
CA THR A 17 13.53 -19.39 4.68
C THR A 17 13.63 -18.42 5.85
N VAL A 18 13.56 -18.93 7.08
CA VAL A 18 13.77 -18.12 8.29
C VAL A 18 15.25 -17.79 8.44
N GLU A 19 15.64 -16.53 8.26
CA GLU A 19 17.01 -16.05 8.45
C GLU A 19 17.35 -15.81 9.92
N ALA A 20 16.38 -15.29 10.70
CA ALA A 20 16.54 -15.04 12.12
C ALA A 20 15.21 -15.06 12.85
N CYS A 21 15.24 -15.45 14.12
CA CYS A 21 14.09 -15.39 15.03
C CYS A 21 14.60 -14.97 16.41
N THR A 22 14.18 -13.81 16.90
CA THR A 22 14.62 -13.25 18.19
C THR A 22 13.43 -12.93 19.07
N GLN A 23 13.50 -13.30 20.35
CA GLN A 23 12.43 -12.94 21.29
C GLN A 23 12.40 -11.43 21.54
N GLY A 24 11.27 -10.81 21.22
CA GLY A 24 10.98 -9.39 21.45
C GLY A 24 10.03 -9.19 22.63
N LYS A 25 9.52 -7.95 22.79
CA LYS A 25 8.59 -7.61 23.87
C LYS A 25 7.15 -8.09 23.62
N LYS A 26 6.73 -8.14 22.37
CA LYS A 26 5.35 -8.47 21.94
C LYS A 26 5.21 -9.91 21.42
N GLY A 27 6.33 -10.57 21.12
CA GLY A 27 6.36 -11.85 20.42
C GLY A 27 7.78 -12.16 19.97
N TYR A 28 7.92 -12.77 18.79
CA TYR A 28 9.19 -13.13 18.19
C TYR A 28 9.39 -12.36 16.88
N ASP A 29 10.46 -11.57 16.80
CA ASP A 29 10.82 -10.84 15.59
C ASP A 29 11.51 -11.81 14.62
N VAL A 30 10.85 -12.07 13.49
CA VAL A 30 11.27 -13.01 12.47
C VAL A 30 11.68 -12.27 11.19
N LEU A 31 12.83 -12.67 10.65
CA LEU A 31 13.39 -12.16 9.41
C LEU A 31 13.43 -13.30 8.39
N LEU A 32 13.03 -13.02 7.17
CA LEU A 32 12.91 -13.97 6.06
C LEU A 32 13.86 -13.59 4.91
N ASP A 33 14.16 -14.54 4.04
CA ASP A 33 14.85 -14.28 2.77
C ASP A 33 13.96 -13.58 1.74
N GLN A 34 12.65 -13.85 1.78
CA GLN A 34 11.62 -13.21 0.96
C GLN A 34 10.28 -13.10 1.70
N THR A 35 9.44 -12.15 1.34
CA THR A 35 8.10 -12.01 1.95
C THR A 35 7.06 -11.38 1.03
N ALA A 36 5.83 -11.89 1.10
CA ALA A 36 4.65 -11.26 0.51
C ALA A 36 3.86 -10.39 1.51
N PHE A 37 4.25 -10.36 2.79
CA PHE A 37 3.65 -9.48 3.78
C PHE A 37 4.09 -8.03 3.55
N TYR A 38 3.12 -7.15 3.36
CA TYR A 38 3.32 -5.72 3.21
C TYR A 38 3.60 -5.11 4.58
N PRO A 39 4.77 -4.47 4.77
CA PRO A 39 4.99 -3.63 5.93
C PRO A 39 4.14 -2.37 5.80
N GLU A 40 3.71 -1.79 6.92
CA GLU A 40 3.02 -0.50 6.89
C GLU A 40 3.75 0.55 6.02
N GLY A 41 2.99 1.35 5.25
CA GLY A 41 3.57 2.32 4.32
C GLY A 41 2.53 3.15 3.60
N GLY A 42 2.86 4.40 3.27
CA GLY A 42 1.96 5.29 2.50
C GLY A 42 0.62 5.65 3.18
N GLY A 43 0.44 5.32 4.47
CA GLY A 43 -0.84 5.42 5.18
C GLY A 43 -1.62 4.10 5.24
N GLN A 44 -1.20 3.10 4.47
CA GLN A 44 -1.76 1.75 4.52
C GLN A 44 -1.21 0.95 5.70
N PRO A 45 -2.08 0.35 6.54
CA PRO A 45 -1.68 -0.55 7.61
C PRO A 45 -0.91 -1.78 7.11
N TYR A 46 -0.13 -2.37 8.00
CA TYR A 46 0.53 -3.64 7.76
C TYR A 46 -0.46 -4.81 7.61
N ASP A 47 0.04 -5.89 7.01
CA ASP A 47 -0.70 -7.14 6.90
C ASP A 47 -0.71 -7.99 8.15
N LEU A 48 -1.70 -8.88 8.17
CA LEU A 48 -1.80 -10.00 9.10
C LEU A 48 -1.86 -11.30 8.31
N GLY A 49 -1.75 -12.43 9.02
CA GLY A 49 -1.80 -13.75 8.43
C GLY A 49 -1.07 -14.79 9.27
N THR A 50 -0.61 -15.86 8.64
CA THR A 50 0.15 -16.92 9.30
C THR A 50 1.51 -17.16 8.63
N LEU A 51 2.49 -17.59 9.42
CA LEU A 51 3.83 -17.90 8.97
C LEU A 51 4.34 -19.15 9.70
N GLY A 52 4.47 -20.27 8.99
CA GLY A 52 4.88 -21.55 9.58
C GLY A 52 3.94 -22.01 10.71
N GLY A 53 2.65 -21.67 10.64
CA GLY A 53 1.66 -21.94 11.69
C GLY A 53 1.73 -20.99 12.91
N ALA A 54 2.62 -20.00 12.90
CA ALA A 54 2.60 -18.87 13.83
C ALA A 54 1.66 -17.77 13.33
N GLN A 55 1.00 -17.06 14.23
CA GLN A 55 0.20 -15.88 13.88
C GLN A 55 1.09 -14.65 13.76
N ILE A 56 0.93 -13.88 12.68
CA ILE A 56 1.54 -12.56 12.52
C ILE A 56 0.77 -11.55 13.38
N ILE A 57 1.49 -10.82 14.22
CA ILE A 57 0.97 -9.77 15.11
C ILE A 57 1.15 -8.39 14.48
N GLU A 58 2.34 -8.15 13.91
CA GLU A 58 2.68 -6.89 13.25
C GLU A 58 3.77 -7.14 12.19
N VAL A 59 3.80 -6.29 11.17
CA VAL A 59 4.82 -6.31 10.12
C VAL A 59 5.34 -4.89 9.92
N HIS A 60 6.64 -4.69 10.10
CA HIS A 60 7.26 -3.37 10.02
C HIS A 60 8.56 -3.41 9.24
N GLU A 61 8.88 -2.33 8.55
CA GLU A 61 10.21 -2.16 7.96
C GLU A 61 11.19 -1.54 8.99
N ARG A 62 12.32 -2.22 9.24
CA ARG A 62 13.42 -1.73 10.08
C ARG A 62 14.72 -1.87 9.31
N GLU A 63 15.44 -0.76 9.13
CA GLU A 63 16.76 -0.74 8.45
C GLU A 63 16.73 -1.39 7.05
N GLY A 64 15.65 -1.18 6.30
CA GLY A 64 15.48 -1.73 4.94
C GLY A 64 15.08 -3.22 4.90
N ARG A 65 14.75 -3.83 6.04
CA ARG A 65 14.25 -5.21 6.12
C ARG A 65 12.86 -5.26 6.72
N VAL A 66 12.04 -6.19 6.24
CA VAL A 66 10.71 -6.44 6.77
C VAL A 66 10.82 -7.41 7.94
N VAL A 67 10.38 -6.95 9.10
CA VAL A 67 10.36 -7.67 10.36
C VAL A 67 8.94 -8.14 10.62
N HIS A 68 8.78 -9.43 10.87
CA HIS A 68 7.50 -10.08 11.16
C HIS A 68 7.46 -10.44 12.64
N THR A 69 6.62 -9.79 13.43
CA THR A 69 6.45 -10.18 14.84
C THR A 69 5.42 -11.29 14.92
N CYS A 70 5.84 -12.47 15.39
CA CYS A 70 5.00 -13.67 15.48
C CYS A 70 4.64 -14.02 16.93
N ASP A 71 3.52 -14.72 17.14
CA ASP A 71 3.05 -15.17 18.47
C ASP A 71 3.92 -16.26 19.12
N ARG A 72 4.72 -16.96 18.31
CA ARG A 72 5.61 -18.07 18.73
C ARG A 72 6.90 -18.07 17.90
N PRO A 73 7.98 -18.72 18.38
CA PRO A 73 9.23 -18.75 17.63
C PRO A 73 9.12 -19.66 16.40
N LEU A 74 9.92 -19.33 15.39
CA LEU A 74 10.14 -20.18 14.21
C LEU A 74 11.60 -20.66 14.19
N GLU A 75 11.82 -21.85 13.66
CA GLU A 75 13.16 -22.44 13.60
C GLU A 75 14.01 -21.73 12.53
N VAL A 76 15.16 -21.19 12.94
CA VAL A 76 16.10 -20.54 12.02
C VAL A 76 16.63 -21.56 11.00
N SER A 77 16.78 -21.14 9.75
CA SER A 77 17.13 -21.98 8.58
C SER A 77 16.07 -22.99 8.15
N SER A 78 14.89 -23.01 8.77
CA SER A 78 13.76 -23.79 8.27
C SER A 78 13.04 -23.08 7.12
N GLN A 79 12.41 -23.86 6.24
CA GLN A 79 11.48 -23.36 5.26
C GLN A 79 10.08 -23.32 5.87
N VAL A 80 9.39 -22.20 5.71
CA VAL A 80 8.05 -21.95 6.23
C VAL A 80 7.12 -21.47 5.12
N GLU A 81 5.84 -21.78 5.24
CA GLU A 81 4.77 -21.23 4.40
C GLU A 81 4.21 -19.97 5.05
N GLY A 82 4.01 -18.92 4.24
CA GLY A 82 3.31 -17.71 4.63
C GLY A 82 1.95 -17.64 3.93
N GLU A 83 0.91 -17.31 4.68
CA GLU A 83 -0.45 -17.08 4.19
C GLU A 83 -0.91 -15.70 4.64
N ILE A 84 -1.28 -14.85 3.67
CA ILE A 84 -1.79 -13.51 3.93
C ILE A 84 -3.26 -13.59 4.35
N ASP A 85 -3.68 -12.79 5.35
CA ASP A 85 -5.09 -12.50 5.60
C ASP A 85 -5.65 -11.71 4.39
N TRP A 86 -6.08 -12.47 3.37
CA TRP A 86 -6.47 -11.91 2.09
C TRP A 86 -7.68 -10.97 2.16
N PRO A 87 -8.76 -11.29 2.90
CA PRO A 87 -9.87 -10.35 3.09
C PRO A 87 -9.40 -8.99 3.58
N ARG A 88 -8.51 -8.96 4.59
CA ARG A 88 -7.94 -7.71 5.10
C ARG A 88 -7.06 -7.03 4.05
N ARG A 89 -6.13 -7.75 3.44
CA ARG A 89 -5.19 -7.18 2.45
C ARG A 89 -5.94 -6.54 1.29
N PHE A 90 -6.93 -7.25 0.75
CA PHE A 90 -7.68 -6.79 -0.41
C PHE A 90 -8.55 -5.56 -0.07
N ASP A 91 -9.18 -5.55 1.10
CA ASP A 91 -9.94 -4.39 1.60
C ASP A 91 -9.05 -3.14 1.72
N LEU A 92 -7.85 -3.29 2.30
CA LEU A 92 -6.87 -2.19 2.37
C LEU A 92 -6.41 -1.72 0.99
N MET A 93 -6.18 -2.64 0.04
CA MET A 93 -5.84 -2.28 -1.34
C MET A 93 -6.96 -1.47 -2.00
N GLN A 94 -8.21 -1.89 -1.84
CA GLN A 94 -9.38 -1.19 -2.41
C GLN A 94 -9.51 0.23 -1.83
N HIS A 95 -9.39 0.37 -0.51
CA HIS A 95 -9.49 1.66 0.14
C HIS A 95 -8.35 2.62 -0.24
N HIS A 96 -7.12 2.12 -0.34
CA HIS A 96 -5.99 2.94 -0.75
C HIS A 96 -6.13 3.37 -2.22
N SER A 97 -6.50 2.46 -3.13
CA SER A 97 -6.80 2.83 -4.53
C SER A 97 -7.95 3.83 -4.61
N GLY A 98 -9.00 3.67 -3.80
CA GLY A 98 -10.12 4.60 -3.69
C GLY A 98 -9.67 6.01 -3.29
N GLU A 99 -8.72 6.12 -2.34
CA GLU A 99 -8.13 7.42 -1.97
C GLU A 99 -7.44 8.09 -3.14
N HIS A 100 -6.63 7.36 -3.91
CA HIS A 100 -5.91 7.92 -5.06
C HIS A 100 -6.89 8.40 -6.14
N ILE A 101 -7.96 7.65 -6.40
CA ILE A 101 -9.00 8.02 -7.37
C ILE A 101 -9.69 9.33 -6.92
N VAL A 102 -10.22 9.35 -5.70
CA VAL A 102 -10.95 10.51 -5.16
C VAL A 102 -10.05 11.75 -5.10
N SER A 103 -8.82 11.60 -4.62
CA SER A 103 -7.86 12.70 -4.53
C SER A 103 -7.39 13.18 -5.91
N GLY A 104 -7.27 12.27 -6.87
CA GLY A 104 -6.93 12.56 -8.26
C GLY A 104 -7.99 13.44 -8.92
N ILE A 105 -9.25 13.01 -8.86
CA ILE A 105 -10.40 13.73 -9.45
C ILE A 105 -10.59 15.10 -8.77
N ALA A 106 -10.57 15.15 -7.44
CA ALA A 106 -10.73 16.40 -6.70
C ALA A 106 -9.64 17.42 -7.06
N HIS A 107 -8.41 16.96 -7.25
CA HIS A 107 -7.32 17.80 -7.72
C HIS A 107 -7.54 18.29 -9.16
N GLN A 108 -7.88 17.39 -10.08
CA GLN A 108 -8.12 17.75 -11.49
C GLN A 108 -9.21 18.82 -11.62
N LYS A 109 -10.29 18.73 -10.84
CA LYS A 109 -11.41 19.65 -10.94
C LYS A 109 -11.20 20.97 -10.20
N TRP A 110 -10.63 20.91 -8.99
CA TRP A 110 -10.65 22.03 -8.06
C TRP A 110 -9.27 22.44 -7.54
N GLY A 111 -8.19 21.80 -8.02
CA GLY A 111 -6.85 22.01 -7.48
C GLY A 111 -6.75 21.58 -6.01
N ALA A 112 -7.64 20.69 -5.55
CA ALA A 112 -7.63 20.19 -4.18
C ALA A 112 -6.37 19.36 -3.94
N GLU A 113 -5.59 19.72 -2.93
CA GLU A 113 -4.46 18.93 -2.47
C GLU A 113 -4.90 18.00 -1.35
N ASN A 114 -4.49 16.74 -1.41
CA ASN A 114 -4.70 15.81 -0.30
C ASN A 114 -3.66 16.09 0.80
N VAL A 115 -4.15 16.61 1.92
CA VAL A 115 -3.35 17.03 3.07
C VAL A 115 -3.42 16.03 4.24
N GLY A 116 -4.25 15.01 4.13
CA GLY A 116 -4.43 13.97 5.14
C GLY A 116 -5.12 12.73 4.59
N PHE A 117 -4.65 11.57 5.02
CA PHE A 117 -5.28 10.29 4.72
C PHE A 117 -5.18 9.42 5.98
N HIS A 118 -6.32 8.91 6.43
CA HIS A 118 -6.39 8.02 7.58
C HIS A 118 -7.21 6.78 7.25
N MET A 119 -6.57 5.62 7.40
CA MET A 119 -7.22 4.32 7.29
C MET A 119 -7.55 3.77 8.69
N GLY A 120 -8.72 4.14 9.20
CA GLY A 120 -9.27 3.58 10.42
C GLY A 120 -9.85 2.18 10.19
N SER A 121 -10.20 1.48 11.27
CA SER A 121 -10.84 0.15 11.18
C SER A 121 -12.29 0.21 10.69
N ASP A 122 -12.98 1.33 10.92
CA ASP A 122 -14.40 1.49 10.62
C ASP A 122 -14.65 2.49 9.47
N VAL A 123 -13.77 3.48 9.34
CA VAL A 123 -13.90 4.56 8.36
C VAL A 123 -12.53 4.94 7.79
N ILE A 124 -12.56 5.36 6.53
CA ILE A 124 -11.44 5.94 5.82
C ILE A 124 -11.74 7.43 5.61
N THR A 125 -10.80 8.30 5.92
CA THR A 125 -10.97 9.75 5.73
C THR A 125 -9.88 10.31 4.82
N ILE A 126 -10.28 11.27 3.99
CA ILE A 126 -9.42 12.03 3.08
C ILE A 126 -9.61 13.51 3.41
N ASP A 127 -8.53 14.19 3.77
CA ASP A 127 -8.55 15.61 4.06
C ASP A 127 -8.04 16.37 2.84
N LEU A 128 -8.85 17.31 2.33
CA LEU A 128 -8.54 18.13 1.17
C LEU A 128 -8.23 19.58 1.59
N SER A 129 -7.32 20.24 0.87
CA SER A 129 -6.91 21.63 1.13
C SER A 129 -7.98 22.68 0.82
N VAL A 130 -9.09 22.25 0.21
CA VAL A 130 -10.23 23.09 -0.17
C VAL A 130 -11.50 22.55 0.48
N VAL A 131 -12.47 23.44 0.71
CA VAL A 131 -13.81 23.04 1.12
C VAL A 131 -14.56 22.54 -0.11
N ILE A 132 -15.05 21.31 -0.03
CA ILE A 132 -15.94 20.69 -1.02
C ILE A 132 -17.37 20.87 -0.53
N ASP A 133 -18.21 21.55 -1.31
CA ASP A 133 -19.62 21.68 -0.99
C ASP A 133 -20.41 20.40 -1.32
N GLU A 134 -21.68 20.37 -0.95
CA GLU A 134 -22.56 19.21 -1.11
C GLU A 134 -22.78 18.80 -2.57
N ASP A 135 -22.78 19.75 -3.50
CA ASP A 135 -23.00 19.44 -4.92
C ASP A 135 -21.69 18.90 -5.54
N GLN A 136 -20.56 19.51 -5.19
CA GLN A 136 -19.23 19.03 -5.56
C GLN A 136 -18.94 17.63 -4.98
N LEU A 137 -19.38 17.34 -3.75
CA LEU A 137 -19.19 16.03 -3.13
C LEU A 137 -19.95 14.93 -3.89
N ARG A 138 -21.19 15.22 -4.32
CA ARG A 138 -21.99 14.27 -5.13
C ARG A 138 -21.37 14.07 -6.51
N GLU A 139 -20.86 15.14 -7.12
CA GLU A 139 -20.14 15.06 -8.39
C GLU A 139 -18.88 14.19 -8.25
N LEU A 140 -18.08 14.42 -7.19
CA LEU A 140 -16.88 13.64 -6.89
C LEU A 140 -17.18 12.15 -6.70
N GLU A 141 -18.24 11.82 -5.95
CA GLU A 141 -18.68 10.43 -5.77
C GLU A 141 -19.09 9.78 -7.09
N GLN A 142 -19.85 10.49 -7.93
CA GLN A 142 -20.30 9.98 -9.23
C GLN A 142 -19.13 9.72 -10.17
N GLU A 143 -18.18 10.65 -10.25
CA GLU A 143 -16.99 10.51 -11.10
C GLU A 143 -16.06 9.41 -10.61
N ALA A 144 -15.85 9.28 -9.30
CA ALA A 144 -15.06 8.18 -8.74
C ALA A 144 -15.68 6.82 -9.10
N ASN A 145 -17.00 6.68 -9.00
CA ASN A 145 -17.69 5.46 -9.42
C ASN A 145 -17.59 5.22 -10.93
N ALA A 146 -17.74 6.27 -11.75
CA ALA A 146 -17.57 6.17 -13.21
C ALA A 146 -16.15 5.72 -13.58
N TYR A 147 -15.14 6.25 -12.89
CA TYR A 147 -13.74 5.86 -13.05
C TYR A 147 -13.51 4.38 -12.74
N ILE A 148 -14.09 3.89 -11.64
CA ILE A 148 -14.05 2.47 -11.27
C ILE A 148 -14.70 1.61 -12.36
N TRP A 149 -15.86 2.02 -12.87
CA TRP A 149 -16.57 1.30 -13.94
C TRP A 149 -15.81 1.25 -15.27
N ALA A 150 -14.96 2.24 -15.54
CA ALA A 150 -14.15 2.28 -16.74
C ALA A 150 -12.98 1.30 -16.70
N ASP A 151 -12.65 0.73 -15.54
CA ASP A 151 -11.61 -0.31 -15.36
C ASP A 151 -10.26 0.08 -15.96
N HIS A 152 -9.84 1.33 -15.71
CA HIS A 152 -8.56 1.84 -16.18
C HIS A 152 -7.40 1.02 -15.59
N PRO A 153 -6.35 0.74 -16.39
CA PRO A 153 -5.19 0.02 -15.90
C PRO A 153 -4.45 0.84 -14.84
N ILE A 154 -4.10 0.21 -13.72
CA ILE A 154 -3.26 0.78 -12.69
C ILE A 154 -1.82 0.28 -12.91
N SER A 155 -0.87 1.20 -13.08
CA SER A 155 0.55 0.85 -13.22
C SER A 155 1.36 1.29 -12.01
N ILE A 156 2.19 0.38 -11.51
CA ILE A 156 3.17 0.63 -10.46
C ILE A 156 4.55 0.65 -11.12
N THR A 157 5.31 1.72 -10.92
CA THR A 157 6.68 1.83 -11.46
C THR A 157 7.67 2.24 -10.38
N PHE A 158 8.92 1.82 -10.57
CA PHE A 158 10.05 2.14 -9.70
C PHE A 158 11.12 2.90 -10.50
N PRO A 159 10.85 4.17 -10.88
CA PRO A 159 11.80 4.94 -11.67
C PRO A 159 13.14 5.10 -10.96
N SER A 160 14.20 5.01 -11.75
CA SER A 160 15.53 5.48 -11.38
C SER A 160 15.53 6.99 -11.10
N PRO A 161 16.54 7.53 -10.40
CA PRO A 161 16.66 8.98 -10.19
C PRO A 161 16.61 9.79 -11.49
N GLU A 162 17.21 9.29 -12.57
CA GLU A 162 17.23 9.95 -13.89
C GLU A 162 15.87 9.93 -14.59
N GLU A 163 15.06 8.88 -14.38
CA GLU A 163 13.69 8.80 -14.89
C GLU A 163 12.78 9.73 -14.11
N LEU A 164 12.95 9.77 -12.77
CA LEU A 164 12.16 10.61 -11.89
C LEU A 164 12.29 12.11 -12.21
N GLU A 165 13.49 12.57 -12.58
CA GLU A 165 13.73 13.97 -13.00
C GLU A 165 12.93 14.39 -14.24
N LYS A 166 12.50 13.42 -15.05
CA LYS A 166 11.75 13.65 -16.29
C LYS A 166 10.25 13.45 -16.14
N LEU A 167 9.80 12.95 -14.99
CA LEU A 167 8.39 12.66 -14.73
C LEU A 167 7.74 13.86 -14.05
N GLU A 168 6.55 14.22 -14.54
CA GLU A 168 5.62 15.03 -13.76
C GLU A 168 4.89 14.10 -12.79
N TYR A 169 5.15 14.27 -11.49
CA TYR A 169 4.50 13.51 -10.43
C TYR A 169 4.18 14.42 -9.25
N ARG A 170 3.22 14.00 -8.42
CA ARG A 170 2.85 14.67 -7.17
C ARG A 170 3.34 13.84 -6.00
N SER A 171 3.93 14.49 -4.99
CA SER A 171 4.38 13.83 -3.75
C SER A 171 4.05 14.68 -2.53
N LYS A 172 3.57 14.02 -1.47
CA LYS A 172 3.28 14.63 -0.16
C LYS A 172 4.57 14.89 0.67
N LYS A 173 5.75 14.37 0.28
CA LYS A 173 7.00 14.49 1.06
C LYS A 173 8.22 14.75 0.16
N ALA A 174 9.27 15.35 0.74
CA ALA A 174 10.61 15.35 0.14
C ALA A 174 11.14 13.91 0.18
N LEU A 175 11.34 13.32 -0.99
CA LEU A 175 11.63 11.90 -1.13
C LEU A 175 13.13 11.68 -1.22
N THR A 176 13.74 11.04 -0.22
CA THR A 176 15.13 10.61 -0.25
C THR A 176 15.22 9.12 0.05
N GLY A 177 15.68 8.33 -0.93
CA GLY A 177 15.82 6.87 -0.80
C GLY A 177 15.71 6.14 -2.14
N ARG A 178 16.29 4.94 -2.23
CA ARG A 178 16.20 4.07 -3.42
C ARG A 178 14.83 3.39 -3.47
N ALA A 179 14.25 3.38 -4.67
CA ALA A 179 12.94 2.86 -5.06
C ALA A 179 11.76 3.74 -4.63
N LEU A 180 11.50 4.77 -5.43
CA LEU A 180 10.23 5.48 -5.37
C LEU A 180 9.17 4.66 -6.08
N GLN A 181 8.10 4.32 -5.37
CA GLN A 181 6.94 3.69 -5.97
C GLN A 181 6.00 4.78 -6.48
N LEU A 182 5.84 4.86 -7.81
CA LEU A 182 4.83 5.72 -8.42
C LEU A 182 3.61 4.89 -8.81
N LEU A 183 2.46 5.29 -8.28
CA LEU A 183 1.15 4.83 -8.73
C LEU A 183 0.64 5.80 -9.80
N ARG A 184 0.36 5.30 -11.00
CA ARG A 184 -0.28 6.10 -12.04
C ARG A 184 -1.73 5.68 -12.21
N LEU A 185 -2.62 6.66 -12.06
CA LEU A 185 -4.01 6.60 -12.48
C LEU A 185 -4.16 7.47 -13.72
N GLU A 186 -4.61 6.90 -14.84
CA GLU A 186 -4.96 7.68 -16.02
C GLU A 186 -6.36 8.23 -15.84
N LEU A 187 -6.50 9.50 -15.49
CA LEU A 187 -7.79 10.19 -15.49
C LEU A 187 -8.10 10.63 -16.93
N SER A 188 -9.32 10.40 -17.40
CA SER A 188 -9.73 10.86 -18.73
C SER A 188 -9.67 12.39 -18.80
N GLU A 189 -8.96 12.93 -19.79
CA GLU A 189 -9.16 14.32 -20.21
C GLU A 189 -10.57 14.42 -20.82
N GLU A 190 -11.47 15.17 -20.20
CA GLU A 190 -12.71 15.54 -20.88
C GLU A 190 -12.38 16.47 -22.05
N GLY A 191 -12.63 16.03 -23.29
CA GLY A 191 -12.75 16.95 -24.42
C GLY A 191 -12.32 16.46 -25.81
N SER A 192 -12.97 15.46 -26.38
CA SER A 192 -13.24 15.46 -27.83
C SER A 192 -14.59 14.82 -28.13
N LEU A 193 -15.61 15.67 -28.29
CA LEU A 193 -16.73 15.42 -29.19
C LEU A 193 -16.31 15.76 -30.62
#